data_AF-A0AAE3MX16-F1
#
_entry.id   AF-A0AAE3MX16-F1
#
_cell.length_a   1.000
_cell.length_b   1.000
_cell.length_c   1.000
_cell.angle_alpha   90.00
_cell.angle_beta   90.00
_cell.angle_gamma   90.00
#
_symmetry.space_group_name_H-M   'P 1'
#
loop_
_entity.id
_entity.type
_entity.pdbx_description
1 polymer ?
#
loop_
_entity_poly.entity_id
_entity_poly.type
_entity_poly.pdbx_seq_one_letter_code
_entity_poly.pdbx_strand_id
1 'polypeptide(L)'
;MEAAAERLKLHNKTVLRFIREGRLRATKIGKQYRILHSDLDAFAGVGSAREAPAARVTAVVDVPNVDQELLRRLTSIMLGAAGSSEQRPQAISVDIAHDPIRRAVKVIAVGTPSDVSGLLKLVDACLEA
;
A
#
# COMPACT_ATOMS: atom_id res chain seq x y z
N MET A 1 27.26 -10.22 9.11
CA MET A 1 27.74 -11.25 8.16
C MET A 1 27.06 -12.61 8.37
N GLU A 2 27.02 -13.12 9.59
CA GLU A 2 26.50 -14.46 9.92
C GLU A 2 25.06 -14.68 9.43
N ALA A 3 24.16 -13.71 9.68
CA ALA A 3 22.78 -13.72 9.20
C ALA A 3 22.63 -13.76 7.65
N ALA A 4 23.62 -13.29 6.89
CA ALA A 4 23.58 -13.34 5.42
C ALA A 4 23.96 -14.72 4.88
N ALA A 5 24.90 -15.40 5.55
CA ALA A 5 25.33 -16.75 5.21
C ALA A 5 24.17 -17.76 5.40
N GLU A 6 23.45 -17.63 6.51
CA GLU A 6 22.26 -18.43 6.81
C GLU A 6 21.14 -18.21 5.78
N ARG A 7 20.83 -16.96 5.44
CA ARG A 7 19.79 -16.60 4.45
C ARG A 7 20.10 -17.10 3.04
N LEU A 8 21.36 -17.02 2.62
CA LEU A 8 21.77 -17.50 1.30
C LEU A 8 22.04 -19.02 1.27
N LYS A 9 21.93 -19.72 2.41
CA LYS A 9 22.39 -21.12 2.56
C LYS A 9 23.84 -21.32 2.08
N LEU A 10 24.68 -20.31 2.30
CA LEU A 10 26.09 -20.30 1.88
C LEU A 10 27.01 -20.30 3.10
N HIS A 11 28.14 -20.97 2.99
CA HIS A 11 29.16 -20.92 4.04
C HIS A 11 29.80 -19.53 4.16
N ASN A 12 30.14 -19.08 5.38
CA ASN A 12 30.70 -17.76 5.65
C ASN A 12 31.95 -17.45 4.81
N LYS A 13 32.77 -18.47 4.53
CA LYS A 13 33.97 -18.36 3.66
C LYS A 13 33.61 -17.93 2.23
N THR A 14 32.49 -18.42 1.70
CA THR A 14 32.01 -18.08 0.36
C THR A 14 31.47 -16.66 0.32
N VAL A 15 30.74 -16.25 1.36
CA VAL A 15 30.27 -14.86 1.50
C VAL A 15 31.45 -13.89 1.63
N LEU A 16 32.50 -14.24 2.39
CA LEU A 16 33.74 -13.45 2.47
C LEU A 16 34.42 -13.33 1.11
N ARG A 17 34.46 -14.42 0.34
CA ARG A 17 35.03 -14.42 -1.00
C ARG A 17 34.28 -13.44 -1.90
N PHE A 18 32.94 -13.48 -1.91
CA PHE A 18 32.13 -12.58 -2.73
C PHE A 18 32.26 -11.11 -2.34
N ILE A 19 32.43 -10.80 -1.06
CA ILE A 19 32.71 -9.43 -0.61
C ILE A 19 34.09 -8.96 -1.13
N ARG A 20 35.11 -9.82 -1.03
CA ARG A 20 36.48 -9.50 -1.51
C ARG A 20 36.56 -9.38 -3.03
N GLU A 21 35.81 -10.20 -3.75
CA GLU A 21 35.70 -10.16 -5.22
C GLU A 21 34.80 -9.00 -5.71
N GLY A 22 34.22 -8.20 -4.79
CA GLY A 22 33.33 -7.07 -5.14
C GLY A 22 31.94 -7.49 -5.64
N ARG A 23 31.62 -8.80 -5.60
CA ARG A 23 30.35 -9.36 -6.07
C ARG A 23 29.20 -9.12 -5.09
N LEU A 24 29.49 -8.98 -3.80
CA LEU A 24 28.52 -8.66 -2.74
C LEU A 24 28.93 -7.37 -2.04
N ARG A 25 28.07 -6.34 -2.12
CA ARG A 25 28.29 -5.07 -1.43
C ARG A 25 28.20 -5.25 0.08
N ALA A 26 29.21 -4.80 0.80
CA ALA A 26 29.26 -4.85 2.25
C ALA A 26 30.12 -3.71 2.81
N THR A 27 29.73 -3.20 3.97
CA THR A 27 30.48 -2.18 4.72
C THR A 27 31.24 -2.87 5.85
N LYS A 28 32.54 -2.61 5.95
CA LYS A 28 33.37 -3.12 7.04
C LYS A 28 33.14 -2.28 8.30
N ILE A 29 32.74 -2.92 9.39
CA ILE A 29 32.56 -2.32 10.71
C ILE A 29 33.44 -3.09 11.69
N GLY A 30 34.59 -2.51 12.04
CA GLY A 30 35.61 -3.15 12.86
C GLY A 30 36.12 -4.46 12.22
N LYS A 31 35.93 -5.58 12.92
CA LYS A 31 36.31 -6.94 12.45
C LYS A 31 35.21 -7.62 11.62
N GLN A 32 34.04 -7.01 11.47
CA GLN A 32 32.89 -7.62 10.83
C GLN A 32 32.51 -6.91 9.52
N TYR A 33 31.81 -7.64 8.65
CA TYR A 33 31.12 -7.08 7.50
C TYR A 33 29.62 -6.96 7.79
N ARG A 34 29.08 -5.77 7.54
CA ARG A 34 27.65 -5.48 7.52
C ARG A 34 27.19 -5.44 6.07
N ILE A 35 26.14 -6.18 5.76
CA ILE A 35 25.51 -6.24 4.44
C ILE A 35 24.11 -5.65 4.61
N LEU A 36 23.73 -4.69 3.77
CA LEU A 36 22.36 -4.17 3.77
C LEU A 36 21.41 -5.22 3.20
N HIS A 37 20.16 -5.23 3.65
CA HIS A 37 19.17 -6.19 3.17
C HIS A 37 18.98 -6.07 1.64
N SER A 38 18.92 -4.84 1.13
CA SER A 38 18.81 -4.54 -0.30
C SER A 38 19.97 -5.09 -1.13
N ASP A 39 21.21 -4.99 -0.62
CA ASP A 39 22.40 -5.52 -1.29
C ASP A 39 22.43 -7.04 -1.29
N LEU A 40 21.90 -7.67 -0.23
CA LEU A 40 21.76 -9.12 -0.13
C LEU A 40 20.71 -9.65 -1.11
N ASP A 41 19.57 -8.97 -1.22
CA ASP A 41 18.48 -9.35 -2.11
C ASP A 41 18.90 -9.19 -3.59
N ALA A 42 19.58 -8.07 -3.91
CA ALA A 42 20.18 -7.85 -5.22
C ALA A 42 21.21 -8.94 -5.58
N PHE A 43 22.04 -9.36 -4.62
CA PHE A 43 23.00 -10.44 -4.81
C PHE A 43 22.33 -11.81 -5.01
N ALA A 44 21.22 -12.08 -4.31
CA ALA A 44 20.47 -13.32 -4.42
C ALA A 44 19.74 -13.49 -5.77
N GLY A 45 19.84 -12.51 -6.68
CA GLY A 45 19.06 -12.50 -7.91
C GLY A 45 17.58 -12.21 -7.69
N VAL A 46 17.18 -11.96 -6.44
CA VAL A 46 15.92 -11.29 -6.09
C VAL A 46 16.17 -9.80 -6.29
N GLY A 47 16.58 -9.42 -7.50
CA GLY A 47 16.58 -8.01 -7.90
C GLY A 47 15.18 -7.50 -7.57
N SER A 48 15.11 -6.43 -6.76
CA SER A 48 13.86 -5.80 -6.36
C SER A 48 12.95 -5.84 -7.58
N ALA A 49 11.89 -6.66 -7.55
CA ALA A 49 10.94 -6.72 -8.63
C ALA A 49 10.60 -5.26 -8.90
N ARG A 50 11.03 -4.74 -10.06
CA ARG A 50 10.99 -3.31 -10.36
C ARG A 50 9.59 -2.88 -9.99
N GLU A 51 9.43 -2.12 -8.91
CA GLU A 51 8.09 -1.78 -8.42
C GLU A 51 7.41 -1.12 -9.60
N ALA A 52 6.43 -1.83 -10.17
CA ALA A 52 5.68 -1.30 -11.29
C ALA A 52 5.09 0.03 -10.80
N PRO A 53 5.06 1.08 -11.64
CA PRO A 53 4.51 2.37 -11.24
C PRO A 53 3.14 2.18 -10.59
N ALA A 54 3.06 2.44 -9.29
CA ALA A 54 1.84 2.27 -8.51
C ALA A 54 1.15 3.63 -8.40
N ALA A 55 0.09 3.83 -9.18
CA ALA A 55 -0.73 5.03 -9.08
C ALA A 55 -1.64 4.96 -7.86
N ARG A 56 -1.73 6.06 -7.12
CA ARG A 56 -2.73 6.26 -6.07
C ARG A 56 -3.60 7.46 -6.42
N VAL A 57 -4.87 7.37 -6.09
CA VAL A 57 -5.88 8.40 -6.32
C VAL A 57 -6.47 8.80 -4.98
N THR A 58 -6.62 10.11 -4.80
CA THR A 58 -7.49 10.69 -3.78
C THR A 58 -8.67 11.31 -4.52
N ALA A 59 -9.87 10.81 -4.25
CA ALA A 59 -11.11 11.39 -4.76
C ALA A 59 -11.87 12.04 -3.61
N VAL A 60 -12.42 13.21 -3.88
CA VAL A 60 -13.28 13.95 -2.95
C VAL A 60 -14.60 14.20 -3.65
N VAL A 61 -15.68 13.74 -3.03
CA VAL A 61 -17.05 13.93 -3.52
C VAL A 61 -17.80 14.79 -2.51
N ASP A 62 -18.25 15.95 -2.97
CA ASP A 62 -19.11 16.84 -2.21
C ASP A 62 -20.56 16.63 -2.65
N VAL A 63 -21.41 16.19 -1.73
CA VAL A 63 -22.84 15.92 -1.95
C VAL A 63 -23.65 16.92 -1.13
N PRO A 64 -24.23 17.97 -1.75
CA PRO A 64 -25.12 18.91 -1.06
C PRO A 64 -26.53 18.33 -0.89
N ASN A 65 -27.34 18.96 -0.04
CA ASN A 65 -28.76 18.65 0.16
C ASN A 65 -29.06 17.20 0.57
N VAL A 66 -28.23 16.62 1.43
CA VAL A 66 -28.37 15.24 1.89
C VAL A 66 -29.42 15.15 3.00
N ASP A 67 -30.39 14.25 2.83
CA ASP A 67 -31.35 13.89 3.88
C ASP A 67 -30.86 12.68 4.70
N GLN A 68 -31.58 12.33 5.77
CA GLN A 68 -31.16 11.23 6.65
C GLN A 68 -31.17 9.87 5.96
N GLU A 69 -32.06 9.67 4.99
CA GLU A 69 -32.18 8.39 4.29
C GLU A 69 -31.03 8.20 3.30
N LEU A 70 -30.66 9.23 2.55
CA LEU A 70 -29.47 9.22 1.69
C LEU A 70 -28.19 9.09 2.52
N LEU A 71 -28.07 9.80 3.66
CA LEU A 71 -26.92 9.65 4.55
C LEU A 71 -26.76 8.21 5.06
N ARG A 72 -27.87 7.56 5.45
CA ARG A 72 -27.88 6.17 5.90
C ARG A 72 -27.46 5.21 4.78
N ARG A 73 -27.96 5.41 3.56
CA ARG A 73 -27.60 4.63 2.37
C ARG A 73 -26.11 4.77 2.03
N LEU A 74 -25.61 6.01 1.95
CA LEU A 74 -24.19 6.31 1.71
C LEU A 74 -23.30 5.63 2.76
N THR A 75 -23.62 5.78 4.04
CA THR A 75 -22.85 5.16 5.14
C THR A 75 -22.82 3.64 4.99
N SER A 76 -23.96 3.00 4.72
CA SER A 76 -24.05 1.54 4.56
C SER A 76 -23.19 1.03 3.40
N ILE A 77 -23.23 1.71 2.25
CA ILE A 77 -22.46 1.32 1.07
C ILE A 77 -20.96 1.43 1.33
N MET A 78 -20.54 2.52 2.00
CA MET A 78 -19.13 2.80 2.28
C MET A 78 -18.53 1.81 3.29
N LEU A 79 -19.27 1.42 4.33
CA LEU A 79 -18.85 0.34 5.23
C LEU A 79 -18.66 -0.99 4.49
N GLY A 80 -19.57 -1.31 3.56
CA GLY A 80 -19.46 -2.51 2.72
C GLY A 80 -18.24 -2.46 1.78
N ALA A 81 -17.96 -1.30 1.20
CA ALA A 81 -16.80 -1.10 0.32
C ALA A 81 -15.48 -1.22 1.08
N ALA A 82 -15.40 -0.66 2.30
CA ALA A 82 -14.21 -0.75 3.15
C ALA A 82 -13.94 -2.18 3.65
N GLY A 83 -14.98 -2.95 3.99
CA GLY A 83 -14.86 -4.33 4.49
C GLY A 83 -14.43 -5.37 3.45
N SER A 84 -14.61 -5.10 2.16
CA SER A 84 -14.21 -6.01 1.07
C SER A 84 -12.70 -6.09 0.83
N SER A 85 -11.91 -5.28 1.54
CA SER A 85 -10.51 -5.01 1.24
C SER A 85 -9.50 -5.72 2.16
N GLU A 86 -9.94 -6.48 3.16
CA GLU A 86 -9.05 -7.05 4.20
C GLU A 86 -7.98 -8.03 3.68
N GLN A 87 -8.14 -8.60 2.47
CA GLN A 87 -7.11 -9.48 1.87
C GLN A 87 -6.08 -8.76 0.96
N ARG A 88 -6.09 -7.42 0.84
CA ARG A 88 -5.10 -6.68 0.03
C ARG A 88 -4.20 -5.77 0.87
N PRO A 89 -2.86 -5.83 0.70
CA PRO A 89 -1.92 -4.94 1.40
C PRO A 89 -2.01 -3.46 0.99
N GLN A 90 -2.89 -3.10 0.05
CA GLN A 90 -3.17 -1.72 -0.39
C GLN A 90 -4.66 -1.39 -0.29
N ALA A 91 -5.24 -1.60 0.89
CA ALA A 91 -6.67 -1.39 1.08
C ALA A 91 -7.12 0.04 0.77
N ILE A 92 -8.33 0.18 0.22
CA ILE A 92 -8.97 1.48 0.02
C ILE A 92 -9.32 2.07 1.38
N SER A 93 -8.92 3.32 1.61
CA SER A 93 -9.34 4.11 2.77
C SER A 93 -10.48 5.02 2.35
N VAL A 94 -11.56 5.03 3.13
CA VAL A 94 -12.75 5.84 2.87
C VAL A 94 -13.16 6.54 4.16
N ASP A 95 -13.25 7.87 4.10
CA ASP A 95 -13.73 8.73 5.18
C ASP A 95 -14.99 9.47 4.73
N ILE A 96 -15.94 9.63 5.66
CA ILE A 96 -17.17 10.40 5.44
C ILE A 96 -17.25 11.49 6.50
N ALA A 97 -17.39 12.74 6.07
CA ALA A 97 -17.71 13.86 6.94
C ALA A 97 -19.11 14.38 6.59
N HIS A 98 -19.97 14.54 7.60
CA HIS A 98 -21.31 15.08 7.45
C HIS A 98 -21.43 16.42 8.18
N ASP A 99 -21.89 17.44 7.47
CA ASP A 99 -22.27 18.74 8.03
C ASP A 99 -23.81 18.80 8.16
N PRO A 100 -24.36 18.66 9.38
CA PRO A 100 -25.80 18.65 9.59
C PRO A 100 -26.45 20.03 9.40
N ILE A 101 -25.68 21.12 9.53
CA ILE A 101 -26.19 22.49 9.39
C ILE A 101 -26.34 22.82 7.91
N ARG A 102 -25.32 22.48 7.10
CA ARG A 102 -25.32 22.69 5.65
C ARG A 102 -26.01 21.57 4.86
N ARG A 103 -26.45 20.51 5.55
CA ARG A 103 -27.00 19.29 4.94
C ARG A 103 -26.09 18.78 3.82
N ALA A 104 -24.80 18.71 4.09
CA ALA A 104 -23.80 18.33 3.10
C ALA A 104 -22.97 17.15 3.60
N VAL A 105 -22.66 16.22 2.70
CA VAL A 105 -21.76 15.11 2.97
C VAL A 105 -20.54 15.24 2.10
N LYS A 106 -19.38 14.97 2.68
CA LYS A 106 -18.11 14.87 2.00
C LYS A 106 -17.58 13.46 2.13
N VAL A 107 -17.34 12.82 0.99
CA VAL A 107 -16.71 11.49 0.93
C VAL A 107 -15.30 11.66 0.42
N ILE A 108 -14.32 11.13 1.16
CA ILE A 108 -12.91 11.15 0.80
C ILE A 108 -12.47 9.69 0.64
N ALA A 109 -11.94 9.35 -0.54
CA ALA A 109 -11.47 8.00 -0.83
C ALA A 109 -10.03 8.01 -1.32
N VAL A 110 -9.20 7.15 -0.76
CA VAL A 110 -7.79 7.00 -1.12
C VAL A 110 -7.49 5.55 -1.44
N GLY A 111 -7.10 5.25 -2.68
CA GLY A 111 -6.85 3.89 -3.12
C GLY A 111 -6.21 3.81 -4.50
N THR A 112 -6.27 2.61 -5.09
CA THR A 112 -5.90 2.44 -6.50
C THR A 112 -6.97 3.08 -7.40
N PRO A 113 -6.64 3.49 -8.65
CA PRO A 113 -7.63 4.02 -9.58
C PRO A 113 -8.84 3.09 -9.76
N SER A 114 -8.60 1.77 -9.83
CA SER A 114 -9.65 0.78 -10.01
C SER A 114 -10.61 0.72 -8.82
N ASP A 115 -10.09 0.67 -7.60
CA ASP A 115 -10.91 0.60 -6.39
C ASP A 115 -11.73 1.89 -6.22
N VAL A 116 -11.09 3.05 -6.39
CA VAL A 116 -11.77 4.35 -6.32
C VAL A 116 -12.84 4.48 -7.41
N SER A 117 -12.59 3.99 -8.63
CA SER A 117 -13.60 4.02 -9.70
C SER A 117 -14.82 3.15 -9.37
N GLY A 118 -14.63 2.00 -8.72
CA GLY A 118 -15.71 1.15 -8.26
C GLY A 118 -16.54 1.85 -7.18
N LEU A 119 -15.87 2.53 -6.25
CA LEU A 119 -16.53 3.33 -5.22
C LEU A 119 -17.37 4.47 -5.82
N LEU A 120 -16.82 5.21 -6.79
CA LEU A 120 -17.52 6.32 -7.43
C LEU A 120 -18.79 5.86 -8.15
N LYS A 121 -18.77 4.67 -8.80
CA LYS A 121 -19.98 4.08 -9.40
C LYS A 121 -21.05 3.74 -8.36
N LEU A 122 -20.65 3.30 -7.17
CA LEU A 122 -21.58 3.03 -6.08
C LEU A 122 -22.19 4.33 -5.51
N VAL A 123 -21.41 5.41 -5.43
CA VAL A 123 -21.92 6.73 -5.05
C VAL A 123 -22.95 7.21 -6.06
N ASP A 124 -22.62 7.13 -7.35
CA ASP A 124 -23.49 7.56 -8.45
C ASP A 124 -24.84 6.81 -8.42
N ALA A 125 -24.81 5.47 -8.34
CA ALA A 125 -26.01 4.64 -8.22
C ALA A 125 -26.84 4.95 -6.95
N CYS A 126 -26.21 5.43 -5.88
CA CYS A 126 -26.91 5.83 -4.66
C CYS A 126 -27.60 7.20 -4.79
N LEU A 127 -27.08 8.09 -5.65
CA LEU A 127 -27.66 9.41 -5.90
C LEU A 127 -28.83 9.38 -6.89
N GLU A 128 -28.85 8.39 -7.79
CA GLU A 128 -29.94 8.19 -8.77
C GLU A 128 -31.19 7.49 -8.20
N ALA A 129 -31.13 6.98 -6.97
CA ALA A 129 -32.17 6.16 -6.33
C ALA A 129 -33.09 6.93 -5.37
#